data_AF-A0A7K2NZ06-F1
#
_entry.id   AF-A0A7K2NZ06-F1
#
_cell.length_a   1.000
_cell.length_b   1.000
_cell.length_c   1.000
_cell.angle_alpha   90.00
_cell.angle_beta   90.00
_cell.angle_gamma   90.00
#
_symmetry.space_group_name_H-M   'P 1'
#
loop_
_entity.id
_entity.type
_entity.pdbx_description
1 polymer ?
#
loop_
_entity_poly.entity_id
_entity_poly.type
_entity_poly.pdbx_seq_one_letter_code
_entity_poly.pdbx_strand_id
1 'polypeptide(L)'
;MRRKAWLTHGATAFVALILGAAIGGSGEADGAADASGPAPAVTVTETAPAEKGVDAPKPAVTVTETAKETVTAKPKPTKKPGPPNSFDGDGQYLVGEDVQAGTYKTAGPQDDSIMPNCYWARLKDASGEFGAIIANANLEGQGRVTLNKGEYFETNGCQKWEKAG
;
A
#
# COMPACT_ATOMS: atom_id res chain seq x y z
N MET A 1 40.47 30.96 -40.37
CA MET A 1 41.39 29.96 -40.97
C MET A 1 41.22 28.65 -40.18
N ARG A 2 40.54 27.66 -40.76
CA ARG A 2 41.07 26.37 -41.27
C ARG A 2 41.52 25.33 -40.21
N ARG A 3 40.59 24.40 -39.92
CA ARG A 3 40.67 22.91 -39.85
C ARG A 3 41.83 22.25 -39.07
N LYS A 4 41.51 21.34 -38.13
CA LYS A 4 41.43 19.88 -38.39
C LYS A 4 40.89 19.06 -37.20
N ALA A 5 40.09 18.05 -37.56
CA ALA A 5 39.57 16.99 -36.71
C ALA A 5 40.65 15.94 -36.41
N TRP A 6 40.54 15.27 -35.25
CA TRP A 6 41.07 13.92 -35.02
C TRP A 6 40.03 13.07 -34.27
N LEU A 7 39.49 12.07 -34.98
CA LEU A 7 38.89 10.86 -34.42
C LEU A 7 40.02 9.84 -34.19
N THR A 8 40.05 9.22 -33.02
CA THR A 8 40.69 7.90 -32.81
C THR A 8 39.86 7.05 -31.83
N HIS A 9 39.02 6.18 -32.43
CA HIS A 9 38.55 4.83 -32.07
C HIS A 9 38.77 4.24 -30.66
N GLY A 10 37.74 3.55 -30.17
CA GLY A 10 37.87 2.53 -29.12
C GLY A 10 36.54 1.95 -28.62
N ALA A 11 35.71 1.37 -29.49
CA ALA A 11 34.54 0.60 -29.09
C ALA A 11 34.92 -0.86 -28.80
N THR A 12 34.51 -1.42 -27.66
CA THR A 12 34.36 -2.88 -27.49
C THR A 12 33.30 -3.18 -26.41
N ALA A 13 32.14 -3.64 -26.87
CA ALA A 13 31.19 -4.41 -26.08
C ALA A 13 31.59 -5.90 -26.16
N PHE A 14 31.42 -6.67 -25.08
CA PHE A 14 31.42 -8.13 -25.14
C PHE A 14 30.27 -8.69 -24.32
N VAL A 15 29.27 -9.18 -25.04
CA VAL A 15 28.18 -10.04 -24.57
C VAL A 15 28.69 -11.49 -24.64
N ALA A 16 28.52 -12.27 -23.58
CA ALA A 16 28.79 -13.70 -23.59
C ALA A 16 27.46 -14.48 -23.55
N LEU A 17 27.21 -15.27 -24.60
CA LEU A 17 26.08 -16.18 -24.77
C LEU A 17 26.63 -17.56 -25.13
N ILE A 18 26.31 -18.59 -24.33
CA ILE A 18 26.34 -20.03 -24.69
C ILE A 18 25.18 -20.68 -23.90
N LEU A 19 24.03 -20.96 -24.53
CA LEU A 19 23.65 -22.19 -25.27
C LEU A 19 23.55 -23.44 -24.38
N GLY A 20 22.30 -23.83 -24.09
CA GLY A 20 21.91 -25.18 -23.71
C GLY A 20 20.65 -25.56 -24.47
N ALA A 21 20.82 -26.28 -25.59
CA ALA A 21 19.74 -26.83 -26.40
C ALA A 21 19.31 -28.19 -25.83
N ALA A 22 18.02 -28.35 -25.51
CA ALA A 22 17.37 -29.65 -25.38
C ALA A 22 16.25 -29.73 -26.43
N ILE A 23 16.22 -30.88 -27.11
CA ILE A 23 15.62 -31.10 -28.43
C ILE A 23 14.34 -31.93 -28.26
N GLY A 24 13.30 -31.61 -29.04
CA GLY A 24 12.16 -32.49 -29.37
C GLY A 24 10.81 -31.91 -28.91
N GLY A 25 9.74 -31.84 -29.71
CA GLY A 25 9.48 -32.20 -31.10
C GLY A 25 7.97 -32.04 -31.37
N SER A 26 7.62 -31.39 -32.48
CA SER A 26 6.39 -31.51 -33.30
C SER A 26 4.97 -31.46 -32.66
N GLY A 27 4.13 -30.52 -33.12
CA GLY A 27 2.68 -30.70 -33.25
C GLY A 27 1.79 -29.51 -32.85
N GLU A 28 1.13 -28.90 -33.85
CA GLU A 28 -0.04 -28.02 -33.72
C GLU A 28 -1.31 -28.87 -33.92
N ALA A 29 -2.30 -28.81 -33.01
CA ALA A 29 -3.74 -28.99 -33.28
C ALA A 29 -4.59 -29.01 -31.99
N ASP A 30 -5.81 -28.50 -32.15
CA ASP A 30 -6.96 -28.35 -31.25
C ASP A 30 -7.29 -29.47 -30.24
N GLY A 31 -8.04 -29.10 -29.18
CA GLY A 31 -9.05 -29.99 -28.60
C GLY A 31 -9.23 -29.95 -27.09
N ALA A 32 -10.49 -30.07 -26.67
CA ALA A 32 -11.02 -29.90 -25.31
C ALA A 32 -10.61 -30.97 -24.26
N ALA A 33 -10.88 -30.60 -23.01
CA ALA A 33 -11.43 -31.41 -21.89
C ALA A 33 -10.47 -31.94 -20.78
N ASP A 34 -10.77 -31.44 -19.58
CA ASP A 34 -10.94 -32.11 -18.27
C ASP A 34 -9.77 -32.73 -17.45
N ALA A 35 -10.03 -32.68 -16.13
CA ALA A 35 -9.55 -33.53 -15.03
C ALA A 35 -8.20 -33.27 -14.32
N SER A 36 -8.34 -32.69 -13.11
CA SER A 36 -7.88 -33.18 -11.80
C SER A 36 -6.42 -33.64 -11.59
N GLY A 37 -5.70 -32.91 -10.71
CA GLY A 37 -4.48 -33.36 -10.02
C GLY A 37 -4.21 -32.53 -8.76
N PRO A 38 -3.76 -33.12 -7.62
CA PRO A 38 -3.98 -32.58 -6.27
C PRO A 38 -2.94 -31.53 -5.82
N ALA A 39 -3.39 -30.59 -4.99
CA ALA A 39 -2.56 -29.62 -4.27
C ALA A 39 -1.86 -30.28 -3.05
N PRO A 40 -0.57 -30.00 -2.78
CA PRO A 40 0.09 -30.51 -1.58
C PRO A 40 -0.34 -29.72 -0.33
N ALA A 41 -0.92 -30.43 0.64
CA ALA A 41 -1.23 -29.93 1.98
C ALA A 41 0.05 -29.91 2.85
N VAL A 42 0.31 -28.78 3.50
CA VAL A 42 1.41 -28.64 4.47
C VAL A 42 0.84 -28.85 5.88
N THR A 43 1.24 -29.96 6.51
CA THR A 43 0.91 -30.30 7.90
C THR A 43 2.07 -29.86 8.79
N VAL A 44 1.80 -29.02 9.80
CA VAL A 44 2.77 -28.65 10.84
C VAL A 44 2.38 -29.37 12.13
N THR A 45 3.27 -30.23 12.60
CA THR A 45 3.14 -30.96 13.87
C THR A 45 4.05 -30.29 14.90
N GLU A 46 3.47 -29.69 15.94
CA GLU A 46 4.21 -29.13 17.07
C GLU A 46 4.13 -30.07 18.28
N THR A 47 5.30 -30.47 18.77
CA THR A 47 5.49 -31.44 19.85
C THR A 47 5.68 -30.70 21.18
N ALA A 48 4.78 -30.89 22.13
CA ALA A 48 4.92 -30.45 23.52
C ALA A 48 5.64 -31.50 24.37
N PRO A 49 6.60 -31.12 25.25
CA PRO A 49 7.09 -31.99 26.30
C PRO A 49 6.32 -31.79 27.62
N ALA A 50 6.13 -32.91 28.33
CA ALA A 50 5.39 -33.05 29.57
C ALA A 50 6.26 -32.89 30.85
N GLU A 51 5.66 -32.22 31.84
CA GLU A 51 5.57 -32.48 33.30
C GLU A 51 6.75 -32.89 34.20
N LYS A 52 6.85 -32.19 35.35
CA LYS A 52 7.03 -32.61 36.77
C LYS A 52 7.63 -31.40 37.52
N GLY A 53 7.21 -30.93 38.69
CA GLY A 53 6.48 -31.49 39.84
C GLY A 53 7.21 -31.00 41.11
N VAL A 54 6.48 -30.87 42.23
CA VAL A 54 6.92 -30.68 43.65
C VAL A 54 6.69 -29.29 44.28
N ASP A 55 6.29 -29.35 45.55
CA ASP A 55 5.35 -28.53 46.32
C ASP A 55 6.02 -27.87 47.56
N ALA A 56 5.37 -26.85 48.13
CA ALA A 56 5.45 -26.31 49.51
C ALA A 56 6.62 -25.34 49.96
N PRO A 57 6.51 -24.58 51.08
CA PRO A 57 5.66 -23.38 51.29
C PRO A 57 6.35 -22.13 51.96
N LYS A 58 5.74 -20.93 51.77
CA LYS A 58 5.67 -19.65 52.57
C LYS A 58 6.92 -19.02 53.29
N PRO A 59 7.06 -17.67 53.34
CA PRO A 59 6.27 -16.83 54.28
C PRO A 59 5.65 -15.55 53.67
N ALA A 60 4.68 -15.00 54.39
CA ALA A 60 3.88 -13.83 54.03
C ALA A 60 4.67 -12.51 54.12
N VAL A 61 4.36 -11.59 53.21
CA VAL A 61 4.65 -10.16 53.40
C VAL A 61 3.32 -9.41 53.37
N THR A 62 2.93 -8.92 54.53
CA THR A 62 1.80 -8.03 54.75
C THR A 62 2.14 -6.66 54.15
N VAL A 63 1.42 -6.26 53.11
CA VAL A 63 1.51 -4.89 52.55
C VAL A 63 0.35 -4.08 53.13
N THR A 64 0.68 -3.07 53.92
CA THR A 64 -0.27 -2.11 54.51
C THR A 64 -0.69 -1.10 53.44
N GLU A 65 -1.82 -1.34 52.77
CA GLU A 65 -2.38 -0.36 51.82
C GLU A 65 -2.99 0.83 52.58
N THR A 66 -2.33 1.98 52.45
CA THR A 66 -2.91 3.27 52.81
C THR A 66 -3.86 3.69 51.68
N ALA A 67 -5.16 3.43 51.85
CA ALA A 67 -6.19 3.85 50.92
C ALA A 67 -6.36 5.38 50.98
N LYS A 68 -5.71 6.09 50.06
CA LYS A 68 -6.05 7.47 49.74
C LYS A 68 -7.29 7.44 48.85
N GLU A 69 -8.45 7.80 49.40
CA GLU A 69 -9.68 7.99 48.63
C GLU A 69 -9.47 9.06 47.55
N THR A 70 -9.20 8.61 46.34
CA THR A 70 -9.35 9.44 45.13
C THR A 70 -10.81 9.39 44.71
N VAL A 71 -11.48 10.54 44.78
CA VAL A 71 -12.81 10.76 44.20
C VAL A 71 -12.73 10.47 42.70
N THR A 72 -13.26 9.32 42.29
CA THR A 72 -13.33 8.88 40.90
C THR A 72 -14.42 9.64 40.16
N ALA A 73 -14.08 10.81 39.62
CA ALA A 73 -14.89 11.43 38.57
C ALA A 73 -14.82 10.54 37.32
N LYS A 74 -15.93 9.86 36.99
CA LYS A 74 -16.06 9.03 35.79
C LYS A 74 -15.80 9.89 34.54
N PRO A 75 -14.75 9.63 33.74
CA PRO A 75 -14.48 10.43 32.55
C PRO A 75 -15.62 10.25 31.54
N LYS A 76 -16.18 11.37 31.06
CA LYS A 76 -17.14 11.39 29.95
C LYS A 76 -16.41 10.87 28.70
N PRO A 77 -16.99 9.92 27.92
CA PRO A 77 -16.34 9.43 26.73
C PRO A 77 -16.15 10.59 25.73
N THR A 78 -14.89 10.88 25.41
CA THR A 78 -14.51 11.77 24.32
C THR A 78 -14.75 11.05 23.00
N LYS A 79 -15.60 11.64 22.14
CA LYS A 79 -15.85 11.12 20.79
C LYS A 79 -14.54 11.13 20.00
N LYS A 80 -14.14 9.99 19.44
CA LYS A 80 -12.96 9.90 18.55
C LYS A 80 -13.09 10.96 17.45
N PRO A 81 -12.02 11.72 17.14
CA PRO A 81 -12.04 12.64 16.00
C PRO A 81 -12.48 11.92 14.73
N GLY A 82 -13.29 12.58 13.90
CA GLY A 82 -13.66 12.06 12.58
C GLY A 82 -12.46 12.01 11.63
N PRO A 83 -12.64 11.47 10.41
CA PRO A 83 -11.58 11.46 9.41
C PRO A 83 -11.09 12.89 9.11
N PRO A 84 -9.82 13.03 8.70
CA PRO A 84 -9.23 14.31 8.33
C PRO A 84 -9.92 14.93 7.10
N ASN A 85 -9.77 16.25 6.98
CA ASN A 85 -10.24 17.07 5.86
C ASN A 85 -9.09 17.54 4.93
N SER A 86 -7.90 16.99 5.13
CA SER A 86 -6.76 17.19 4.25
C SER A 86 -5.81 16.01 4.36
N PHE A 87 -5.12 15.70 3.28
CA PHE A 87 -4.15 14.63 3.24
C PHE A 87 -3.05 14.96 2.22
N ASP A 88 -1.87 14.45 2.50
CA ASP A 88 -0.66 14.58 1.70
C ASP A 88 -0.09 13.19 1.41
N GLY A 89 0.75 13.14 0.38
CA GLY A 89 1.38 11.91 -0.07
C GLY A 89 0.53 11.11 -1.07
N ASP A 90 1.19 10.09 -1.60
CA ASP A 90 0.61 9.15 -2.54
C ASP A 90 -0.15 8.06 -1.79
N GLY A 91 -1.20 7.55 -2.42
CA GLY A 91 -1.92 6.39 -1.89
C GLY A 91 -3.37 6.34 -2.31
N GLN A 92 -4.07 5.37 -1.72
CA GLN A 92 -5.49 5.14 -1.91
C GLN A 92 -6.21 5.31 -0.57
N TYR A 93 -7.30 6.07 -0.56
CA TYR A 93 -8.04 6.49 0.63
C TYR A 93 -9.51 6.13 0.51
N LEU A 94 -10.06 5.41 1.49
CA LEU A 94 -11.49 5.14 1.57
C LEU A 94 -12.25 6.38 2.07
N VAL A 95 -13.09 6.94 1.21
CA VAL A 95 -13.82 8.17 1.50
C VAL A 95 -14.94 7.91 2.51
N GLY A 96 -14.88 8.61 3.63
CA GLY A 96 -15.74 8.46 4.79
C GLY A 96 -15.08 7.74 5.96
N GLU A 97 -13.94 7.08 5.74
CA GLU A 97 -13.17 6.38 6.77
C GLU A 97 -11.76 6.98 6.91
N ASP A 98 -11.03 7.09 5.82
CA ASP A 98 -9.67 7.63 5.80
C ASP A 98 -9.66 9.15 5.56
N VAL A 99 -10.61 9.64 4.76
CA VAL A 99 -10.77 11.07 4.43
C VAL A 99 -12.24 11.44 4.42
N GLN A 100 -12.60 12.67 4.80
CA GLN A 100 -14.00 13.10 4.74
C GLN A 100 -14.51 13.17 3.29
N ALA A 101 -15.77 12.83 3.07
CA ALA A 101 -16.43 13.12 1.80
C ALA A 101 -16.55 14.64 1.57
N GLY A 102 -16.48 15.06 0.31
CA GLY A 102 -16.62 16.45 -0.10
C GLY A 102 -15.68 16.83 -1.25
N THR A 103 -15.67 18.12 -1.59
CA THR A 103 -14.79 18.63 -2.65
C THR A 103 -13.41 18.95 -2.10
N TYR A 104 -12.37 18.53 -2.78
CA TYR A 104 -10.97 18.82 -2.46
C TYR A 104 -10.31 19.65 -3.57
N LYS A 105 -9.27 20.39 -3.19
CA LYS A 105 -8.37 21.12 -4.10
C LYS A 105 -6.94 20.68 -3.87
N THR A 106 -6.14 20.65 -4.94
CA THR A 106 -4.68 20.52 -4.89
C THR A 106 -4.06 21.65 -5.72
N ALA A 107 -2.84 22.05 -5.41
CA ALA A 107 -2.09 23.00 -6.22
C ALA A 107 -1.49 22.37 -7.49
N GLY A 108 -1.48 21.04 -7.62
CA GLY A 108 -1.02 20.32 -8.82
C GLY A 108 0.13 19.36 -8.51
N PRO A 109 1.03 19.10 -9.47
CA PRO A 109 2.21 18.27 -9.27
C PRO A 109 3.12 18.77 -8.15
N GLN A 110 3.81 17.84 -7.48
CA GLN A 110 4.89 18.16 -6.54
C GLN A 110 6.02 18.92 -7.25
N ASP A 111 6.54 19.94 -6.58
CA ASP A 111 7.54 20.86 -7.15
C ASP A 111 8.96 20.26 -7.24
N ASP A 112 9.22 19.18 -6.51
CA ASP A 112 10.55 18.56 -6.36
C ASP A 112 10.80 17.36 -7.29
N SER A 113 9.83 16.99 -8.13
CA SER A 113 9.97 15.88 -9.07
C SER A 113 10.71 16.29 -10.35
N ILE A 114 11.67 15.46 -10.77
CA ILE A 114 12.38 15.61 -12.07
C ILE A 114 11.40 15.54 -13.24
N MET A 115 10.27 14.84 -13.05
CA MET A 115 9.14 14.80 -13.97
C MET A 115 7.85 15.04 -13.17
N PRO A 116 7.34 16.28 -13.10
CA PRO A 116 6.14 16.59 -12.33
C PRO A 116 4.93 15.85 -12.90
N ASN A 117 4.30 15.02 -12.08
CA ASN A 117 3.09 14.29 -12.39
C ASN A 117 2.09 14.49 -11.24
N CYS A 118 0.81 14.73 -11.54
CA CYS A 118 -0.24 14.65 -10.53
C CYS A 118 -1.40 13.88 -11.13
N TYR A 119 -1.52 12.62 -10.75
CA TYR A 119 -2.62 11.76 -11.14
C TYR A 119 -3.58 11.60 -9.97
N TRP A 120 -4.88 11.58 -10.26
CA TRP A 120 -5.87 11.13 -9.30
C TRP A 120 -6.93 10.25 -9.97
N ALA A 121 -7.52 9.35 -9.19
CA ALA A 121 -8.67 8.57 -9.58
C ALA A 121 -9.68 8.45 -8.44
N ARG A 122 -10.96 8.44 -8.78
CA ARG A 122 -12.05 7.94 -7.95
C ARG A 122 -12.40 6.55 -8.42
N LEU A 123 -12.46 5.60 -7.49
CA LEU A 123 -12.67 4.19 -7.78
C LEU A 123 -13.88 3.68 -6.99
N LYS A 124 -14.61 2.74 -7.59
CA LYS A 124 -15.78 2.09 -6.95
C LYS A 124 -15.37 0.98 -5.97
N ASP A 125 -14.15 0.48 -6.08
CA ASP A 125 -13.55 -0.55 -5.24
C ASP A 125 -12.01 -0.45 -5.27
N ALA A 126 -11.33 -1.20 -4.40
CA ALA A 126 -9.88 -1.19 -4.23
C ALA A 126 -9.13 -2.22 -5.09
N SER A 127 -9.76 -2.75 -6.15
CA SER A 127 -9.18 -3.86 -6.92
C SER A 127 -7.93 -3.49 -7.72
N GLY A 128 -7.73 -2.22 -8.04
CA GLY A 128 -6.69 -1.75 -8.96
C GLY A 128 -7.02 -2.03 -10.44
N GLU A 129 -8.20 -2.58 -10.73
CA GLU A 129 -8.64 -2.87 -12.10
C GLU A 129 -9.09 -1.62 -12.83
N PHE A 130 -8.87 -1.55 -14.15
CA PHE A 130 -9.36 -0.45 -14.98
C PHE A 130 -10.89 -0.27 -14.88
N GLY A 131 -11.62 -1.38 -14.71
CA GLY A 131 -13.08 -1.36 -14.53
C GLY A 131 -13.53 -0.72 -13.22
N ALA A 132 -12.64 -0.49 -12.25
CA ALA A 132 -12.97 0.16 -10.99
C ALA A 132 -13.03 1.69 -11.10
N ILE A 133 -12.44 2.28 -12.15
CA ILE A 133 -12.31 3.73 -12.30
C ILE A 133 -13.68 4.36 -12.58
N ILE A 134 -14.11 5.26 -11.70
CA ILE A 134 -15.30 6.11 -11.86
C ILE A 134 -14.93 7.37 -12.64
N ALA A 135 -13.83 8.01 -12.25
CA ALA A 135 -13.29 9.20 -12.89
C ALA A 135 -11.80 9.30 -12.57
N ASN A 136 -11.00 9.86 -13.48
CA ASN A 136 -9.60 10.16 -13.23
C ASN A 136 -9.17 11.40 -14.01
N ALA A 137 -8.01 11.96 -13.65
CA ALA A 137 -7.33 12.95 -14.47
C ALA A 137 -5.84 13.01 -14.14
N ASN A 138 -5.07 13.53 -15.10
CA ASN A 138 -3.71 14.01 -14.89
C ASN A 138 -3.75 15.54 -14.87
N LEU A 139 -3.19 16.15 -13.83
CA LEU A 139 -3.18 17.58 -13.61
C LEU A 139 -1.81 18.16 -13.91
N GLU A 140 -1.77 19.22 -14.71
CA GLU A 140 -0.57 20.03 -14.97
C GLU A 140 -0.48 21.25 -14.03
N GLY A 141 -1.48 21.46 -13.17
CA GLY A 141 -1.58 22.57 -12.24
C GLY A 141 -2.72 22.36 -11.25
N GLN A 142 -3.30 23.45 -10.74
CA GLN A 142 -4.36 23.37 -9.72
C GLN A 142 -5.54 22.51 -10.20
N GLY A 143 -6.02 21.61 -9.33
CA GLY A 143 -7.16 20.76 -9.62
C GLY A 143 -8.18 20.71 -8.48
N ARG A 144 -9.37 20.21 -8.82
CA ARG A 144 -10.47 19.96 -7.88
C ARG A 144 -11.12 18.61 -8.17
N VAL A 145 -11.56 17.94 -7.12
CA VAL A 145 -12.28 16.66 -7.21
C VAL A 145 -13.33 16.59 -6.11
N THR A 146 -14.51 16.05 -6.40
CA THR A 146 -15.53 15.74 -5.38
C THR A 146 -15.47 14.26 -5.04
N LEU A 147 -15.19 13.96 -3.77
CA LEU A 147 -15.10 12.62 -3.22
C LEU A 147 -16.42 12.24 -2.56
N ASN A 148 -17.06 11.15 -3.02
CA ASN A 148 -18.28 10.66 -2.39
C ASN A 148 -17.97 9.56 -1.39
N LYS A 149 -18.77 9.49 -0.33
CA LYS A 149 -18.62 8.46 0.70
C LYS A 149 -18.75 7.05 0.08
N GLY A 150 -17.85 6.15 0.49
CA GLY A 150 -17.81 4.76 0.04
C GLY A 150 -17.01 4.52 -1.23
N GLU A 151 -16.53 5.58 -1.89
CA GLU A 151 -15.56 5.47 -2.97
C GLU A 151 -14.14 5.41 -2.42
N TYR A 152 -13.22 4.92 -3.25
CA TYR A 152 -11.79 5.05 -3.01
C TYR A 152 -11.27 6.22 -3.82
N PHE A 153 -10.39 7.00 -3.21
CA PHE A 153 -9.64 8.06 -3.89
C PHE A 153 -8.18 7.66 -3.97
N GLU A 154 -7.64 7.54 -5.17
CA GLU A 154 -6.22 7.30 -5.41
C GLU A 154 -5.56 8.58 -5.92
N THR A 155 -4.37 8.89 -5.41
CA THR A 155 -3.57 10.04 -5.86
C THR A 155 -2.09 9.67 -5.92
N ASN A 156 -1.39 10.20 -6.93
CA ASN A 156 0.05 10.02 -7.09
C ASN A 156 0.71 11.30 -7.62
N GLY A 157 1.80 11.72 -6.98
CA GLY A 157 2.62 12.88 -7.36
C GLY A 157 1.95 14.24 -7.14
N CYS A 158 0.77 14.28 -6.51
CA CYS A 158 0.06 15.52 -6.26
C CYS A 158 0.54 16.19 -4.96
N GLN A 159 0.56 17.52 -4.97
CA GLN A 159 0.60 18.32 -3.74
C GLN A 159 -0.63 18.04 -2.87
N LYS A 160 -0.52 18.44 -1.61
CA LYS A 160 -1.55 18.26 -0.57
C LYS A 160 -2.96 18.54 -1.10
N TRP A 161 -3.87 17.61 -0.83
CA TRP A 161 -5.29 17.79 -1.04
C TRP A 161 -5.94 18.41 0.20
N GLU A 162 -6.69 19.49 0.00
CA GLU A 162 -7.43 20.18 1.06
C GLU A 162 -8.92 20.26 0.73
N LYS A 163 -9.79 19.89 1.68
CA LYS A 163 -11.24 20.00 1.50
C LYS A 163 -11.63 21.47 1.32
N ALA A 164 -12.30 21.76 0.21
CA ALA A 164 -12.86 23.06 -0.11
C ALA A 164 -14.27 23.18 0.48
N GLY A 165 -14.36 23.71 1.70
CA GLY A 165 -15.63 23.96 2.39
C GLY A 165 -16.16 22.76 3.16
#